data_AF-A0A852L9S5-F1
#
_entry.id   AF-A0A852L9S5-F1
#
_cell.length_a   1.000
_cell.length_b   1.000
_cell.length_c   1.000
_cell.angle_alpha   90.00
_cell.angle_beta   90.00
_cell.angle_gamma   90.00
#
_symmetry.space_group_name_H-M   'P 1'
#
loop_
_entity.id
_entity.type
_entity.pdbx_description
1 polymer ?
#
loop_
_entity_poly.entity_id
_entity_poly.type
_entity_poly.pdbx_seq_one_letter_code
_entity_poly.pdbx_strand_id
1 'polypeptide(L)' 'GAQGSQSTYTDLLSVIEEMGKEIRPTYAGSKSAMERLKRGIIHARALVRECLAETERNART' A
#
# COMPACT_ATOMS: atom_id res chain seq x y z
N GLY A 1 -23.51 0.86 -9.27
CA GLY A 1 -22.70 -0.25 -8.72
C GLY A 1 -21.38 0.31 -8.27
N ALA A 2 -21.26 0.63 -6.98
CA ALA A 2 -20.02 1.10 -6.36
C ALA A 2 -19.33 -0.10 -5.68
N GLN A 3 -18.65 -0.93 -6.46
CA GLN A 3 -17.86 -2.06 -5.95
C GLN A 3 -16.34 -1.83 -6.12
N GLY A 4 -15.93 -0.65 -6.58
CA GLY A 4 -14.51 -0.32 -6.82
C GLY A 4 -13.77 0.32 -5.65
N SER A 5 -14.48 1.05 -4.78
CA SER A 5 -13.83 2.02 -3.88
C SER A 5 -13.38 1.51 -2.54
N GLN A 6 -13.93 0.38 -2.09
CA GLN A 6 -13.44 -0.26 -0.87
C GLN A 6 -12.17 -1.07 -1.12
N SER A 7 -11.95 -1.53 -2.36
CA SER A 7 -10.86 -2.44 -2.69
C SER A 7 -9.50 -1.73 -2.60
N THR A 8 -9.32 -0.59 -3.28
CA THR A 8 -8.02 0.11 -3.35
C THR A 8 -7.48 0.54 -1.98
N TYR A 9 -8.34 1.09 -1.11
CA TYR A 9 -7.93 1.50 0.24
C TYR A 9 -7.65 0.28 1.13
N THR A 10 -8.45 -0.79 1.02
CA THR A 10 -8.22 -2.04 1.76
C THR A 10 -6.90 -2.70 1.33
N ASP A 11 -6.60 -2.72 0.03
CA ASP A 11 -5.33 -3.19 -0.51
C ASP A 11 -4.16 -2.36 0.02
N LEU A 12 -4.30 -1.03 0.08
CA LEU A 12 -3.29 -0.15 0.66
C LEU A 12 -3.03 -0.46 2.13
N LEU A 13 -4.08 -0.64 2.93
CA LEU A 13 -3.96 -1.02 4.34
C LEU A 13 -3.23 -2.36 4.49
N SER A 14 -3.59 -3.36 3.70
CA SER A 14 -2.93 -4.67 3.73
C SER A 14 -1.44 -4.57 3.40
N VAL A 15 -1.05 -3.74 2.43
CA VAL A 15 0.37 -3.52 2.10
C VAL A 15 1.12 -2.85 3.25
N ILE A 16 0.50 -1.87 3.91
CA ILE A 16 1.10 -1.19 5.07
C ILE A 16 1.31 -2.16 6.23
N GLU A 17 0.33 -3.01 6.52
CA GLU A 17 0.44 -4.03 7.58
C GLU A 17 1.57 -5.03 7.30
N GLU A 18 1.68 -5.51 6.07
CA GLU A 18 2.77 -6.41 5.65
C GLU A 18 4.14 -5.72 5.74
N MET A 19 4.25 -4.46 5.32
CA MET A 19 5.48 -3.68 5.45
C MET A 19 5.92 -3.54 6.91
N GLY A 20 4.98 -3.40 7.84
CA GLY A 20 5.27 -3.34 9.28
C GLY A 20 5.98 -4.59 9.81
N LYS A 21 5.65 -5.78 9.26
CA LYS A 21 6.28 -7.06 9.63
C LYS A 21 7.74 -7.14 9.18
N GLU A 22 8.08 -6.49 8.08
CA GLU A 22 9.43 -6.51 7.50
C GLU A 22 10.40 -5.54 8.18
N ILE A 23 9.94 -4.63 9.05
CA ILE A 23 10.78 -3.61 9.70
C ILE A 23 11.86 -4.23 10.58
N ARG A 24 11.47 -5.01 11.60
CA ARG A 24 12.43 -5.67 12.51
C ARG A 24 13.46 -6.55 11.77
N PRO A 25 13.07 -7.46 10.86
CA PRO A 25 14.04 -8.28 10.14
C PRO A 25 14.95 -7.47 9.21
N THR A 26 14.47 -6.34 8.65
CA THR A 26 15.32 -5.42 7.90
C THR A 26 16.42 -4.81 8.78
N TYR A 27 16.07 -4.34 9.98
CA TYR A 27 17.05 -3.83 10.95
C TYR A 27 18.01 -4.91 11.47
N ALA A 28 17.60 -6.18 11.49
CA ALA A 28 18.46 -7.32 11.79
C ALA A 28 19.39 -7.73 10.62
N GLY A 29 19.37 -7.00 9.50
CA GLY A 29 20.25 -7.24 8.35
C GLY A 29 19.71 -8.25 7.32
N SER A 30 18.43 -8.64 7.39
CA SER A 30 17.83 -9.54 6.40
C SER A 30 17.69 -8.86 5.05
N LYS A 31 18.45 -9.35 4.05
CA LYS A 31 18.41 -8.84 2.67
C LYS A 31 17.03 -9.05 2.04
N SER A 32 16.42 -10.21 2.22
CA SER A 32 15.09 -10.51 1.66
C SER A 32 14.00 -9.63 2.26
N ALA A 33 14.05 -9.36 3.57
CA ALA A 33 13.10 -8.44 4.20
C ALA A 33 13.26 -7.01 3.67
N MET A 34 14.51 -6.57 3.47
CA MET A 34 14.79 -5.27 2.86
C MET A 34 14.23 -5.16 1.44
N GLU A 35 14.35 -6.19 0.62
CA GLU A 35 13.78 -6.20 -0.73
C GLU A 35 12.25 -6.17 -0.71
N ARG A 36 11.62 -6.95 0.17
CA ARG A 36 10.17 -6.94 0.35
C ARG A 36 9.66 -5.58 0.83
N LEU A 37 10.35 -4.96 1.79
CA LEU A 37 10.03 -3.62 2.27
C LEU A 37 10.13 -2.59 1.15
N LYS A 38 11.20 -2.61 0.33
CA LYS A 38 11.34 -1.72 -0.83
C LYS A 38 10.20 -1.90 -1.84
N ARG A 39 9.83 -3.16 -2.15
CA ARG A 39 8.71 -3.46 -3.06
C ARG A 39 7.38 -2.97 -2.48
N GLY A 40 7.16 -3.17 -1.18
CA GLY A 40 5.98 -2.67 -0.46
C GLY A 40 5.86 -1.16 -0.55
N ILE A 41 6.96 -0.41 -0.36
CA ILE A 41 6.96 1.06 -0.47
C ILE A 41 6.55 1.51 -1.88
N ILE A 42 7.09 0.88 -2.92
CA ILE A 42 6.75 1.21 -4.32
C ILE A 42 5.27 0.90 -4.59
N HIS A 43 4.78 -0.25 -4.13
CA HIS A 43 3.40 -0.66 -4.32
C HIS A 43 2.41 0.25 -3.58
N ALA A 44 2.66 0.53 -2.30
CA ALA A 44 1.85 1.46 -1.50
C ALA A 44 1.77 2.85 -2.15
N ARG A 45 2.87 3.35 -2.72
CA ARG A 45 2.89 4.63 -3.44
C ARG A 45 1.97 4.61 -4.68
N ALA A 46 1.88 3.49 -5.41
CA ALA A 46 0.96 3.37 -6.54
C ALA A 46 -0.50 3.40 -6.05
N LEU A 47 -0.83 2.57 -5.05
CA LEU A 47 -2.17 2.49 -4.47
C LEU A 47 -2.64 3.83 -3.87
N VAL A 48 -1.74 4.62 -3.25
CA VAL A 48 -2.06 5.96 -2.78
C VAL A 48 -2.50 6.88 -3.92
N ARG A 49 -1.84 6.82 -5.09
CA ARG A 49 -2.24 7.63 -6.26
C ARG A 49 -3.63 7.23 -6.75
N GLU A 50 -3.94 5.94 -6.73
CA GLU A 50 -5.26 5.43 -7.10
C GLU A 50 -6.32 5.87 -6.09
N CYS A 51 -6.04 5.77 -4.79
CA CYS A 51 -6.94 6.25 -3.73
C CYS A 51 -7.23 7.76 -3.86
N LEU A 52 -6.21 8.56 -4.17
CA LEU A 52 -6.38 10.00 -4.40
C LEU A 52 -7.26 10.26 -5.63
N ALA A 53 -6.95 9.62 -6.76
CA ALA A 53 -7.72 9.79 -7.99
C ALA A 53 -9.19 9.36 -7.81
N GLU A 54 -9.44 8.30 -7.04
CA GLU A 54 -10.79 7.87 -6.69
C GLU A 54 -11.51 8.90 -5.81
N THR A 55 -10.83 9.41 -4.79
CA THR A 55 -11.38 10.45 -3.91
C THR A 55 -11.74 11.70 -4.70
N GLU A 56 -10.88 12.13 -5.63
CA GLU A 56 -11.13 13.27 -6.51
C GLU A 56 -12.33 13.05 -7.44
N ARG A 57 -12.52 11.84 -7.97
CA ARG A 57 -13.70 11.49 -8.78
C ARG A 57 -14.97 11.51 -7.92
N ASN A 58 -14.92 10.92 -6.74
CA ASN A 58 -16.06 10.85 -5.83
C ASN A 58 -16.47 12.23 -5.31
N ALA A 59 -15.52 13.17 -5.16
CA ALA A 59 -15.81 14.56 -4.79
C ALA A 59 -16.42 15.39 -5.93
N ARG A 60 -16.35 14.93 -7.18
CA ARG A 60 -16.93 15.59 -8.37
C ARG A 60 -18.31 15.02 -8.74
N THR A 61 -18.75 13.97 -8.06
CA THR A 61 -20.02 13.27 -8.29
C THR A 61 -20.98 13.58 -7.15
#